data_AF-A0A935P1U6-F1
#
_entry.id   AF-A0A935P1U6-F1
#
_cell.length_a   1.000
_cell.length_b   1.000
_cell.length_c   1.000
_cell.angle_alpha   90.00
_cell.angle_beta   90.00
_cell.angle_gamma   90.00
#
_symmetry.space_group_name_H-M   'P 1'
#
loop_
_entity.id
_entity.type
_entity.pdbx_description
1 polymer ?
#
loop_
_entity_poly.entity_id
_entity_poly.type
_entity_poly.pdbx_seq_one_letter_code
_entity_poly.pdbx_strand_id
1 'polypeptide(L)'
;MRRTPVLIVAGLGAACAIAAVLWKLREPSASSVAPAPDEGQGGASAALPVRPKVEPGPVSARPARPPEPRPPQLTPQWRAELTEKVAGLARPGEAAFTAYADRFVDDNLALAEEQARAEGLSVPEVRALTRMGLMVMTTQRMQEVEEILGRDLPPEKEEALGKLVQEVNGDFKTRMRGLVKNGAPESERWELISAADARYREGFFQTSGMTPDQFDDLLAGDLLLPGSPPAGAAGEATDPASGTPSRCPHGRARIRSATANRGKSCGWALAGAQLVRRRAAFFRGCHLARRMLCHGA
;
A
#
# COMPACT_ATOMS: atom_id res chain seq x y z
N MET A 1 31.77 -8.48 34.43
CA MET A 1 31.30 -7.10 34.16
C MET A 1 29.81 -7.17 33.84
N ARG A 2 28.98 -6.53 34.68
CA ARG A 2 27.52 -6.51 34.56
C ARG A 2 27.11 -5.40 33.57
N ARG A 3 26.22 -5.69 32.63
CA ARG A 3 25.49 -4.65 31.88
C ARG A 3 23.99 -4.92 31.98
N THR A 4 23.32 -3.96 32.60
CA THR A 4 21.88 -3.79 32.74
C THR A 4 21.26 -3.40 31.39
N PRO A 5 20.03 -3.82 31.06
CA PRO A 5 19.31 -3.34 29.88
C PRO A 5 18.48 -2.09 30.22
N VAL A 6 18.44 -1.11 29.30
CA VAL A 6 17.46 -0.02 29.32
C VAL A 6 16.53 -0.17 28.10
N LEU A 7 15.24 -0.16 28.41
CA LEU A 7 14.08 -0.11 27.54
C LEU A 7 14.13 1.05 26.54
N ILE A 8 13.78 0.78 25.27
CA ILE A 8 12.94 1.68 24.45
C ILE A 8 11.90 0.82 23.72
N VAL A 9 10.65 0.97 24.14
CA VAL A 9 9.43 0.53 23.46
C VAL A 9 9.05 1.65 22.49
N ALA A 10 9.04 1.39 21.19
CA ALA A 10 8.17 2.10 20.25
C ALA A 10 8.22 1.45 18.87
N GLY A 11 7.03 1.17 18.32
CA GLY A 11 6.81 1.17 16.88
C GLY A 11 6.65 -0.20 16.25
N LEU A 12 5.40 -0.59 15.98
CA LEU A 12 5.04 -1.40 14.81
C LEU A 12 3.52 -1.33 14.62
N GLY A 13 3.13 -0.44 13.71
CA GLY A 13 1.76 -0.21 13.30
C GLY A 13 1.75 0.52 11.96
N ALA A 14 2.20 -0.14 10.89
CA ALA A 14 2.23 0.43 9.56
C ALA A 14 2.22 -0.67 8.48
N ALA A 15 1.05 -1.28 8.25
CA ALA A 15 0.90 -2.28 7.17
C ALA A 15 -0.30 -2.06 6.24
N CYS A 16 -1.03 -0.94 6.34
CA CYS A 16 -2.14 -0.64 5.40
C CYS A 16 -2.13 0.79 4.82
N ALA A 17 -0.98 1.48 4.84
CA ALA A 17 -0.95 2.93 4.60
C ALA A 17 -0.71 3.37 3.14
N ILE A 18 -0.21 2.52 2.23
CA ILE A 18 0.42 3.07 1.00
C ILE A 18 -0.62 3.54 -0.05
N ALA A 19 -1.76 2.85 -0.20
CA ALA A 19 -2.86 3.36 -1.04
C ALA A 19 -3.55 4.61 -0.44
N ALA A 20 -3.60 4.73 0.89
CA ALA A 20 -4.16 5.90 1.59
C ALA A 20 -3.22 7.11 1.60
N VAL A 21 -1.89 6.90 1.68
CA VAL A 21 -0.86 7.94 1.60
C VAL A 21 -0.78 8.55 0.21
N LEU A 22 -1.02 7.75 -0.84
CA LEU A 22 -1.15 8.24 -2.22
C LEU A 22 -2.34 9.20 -2.41
N TRP A 23 -3.38 9.10 -1.58
CA TRP A 23 -4.59 9.93 -1.66
C TRP A 23 -4.58 11.16 -0.74
N LYS A 24 -3.95 11.08 0.44
CA LYS A 24 -3.83 12.17 1.43
C LYS A 24 -2.95 13.33 0.95
N LEU A 25 -2.06 13.11 -0.01
CA LEU A 25 -1.20 14.15 -0.60
C LEU A 25 -1.88 14.97 -1.72
N ARG A 26 -3.19 14.76 -1.95
CA ARG A 26 -4.01 15.57 -2.86
C ARG A 26 -5.01 16.46 -2.11
N GLU A 27 -4.62 16.97 -0.95
CA GLU A 27 -5.26 18.16 -0.36
C GLU A 27 -4.68 19.39 -1.09
N PRO A 28 -5.50 20.28 -1.69
CA PRO A 28 -4.99 21.57 -2.13
C PRO A 28 -4.44 22.29 -0.89
N SER A 29 -3.20 22.76 -0.95
CA SER A 29 -2.60 23.60 0.10
C SER A 29 -3.60 24.67 0.48
N ALA A 30 -4.23 24.51 1.65
CA ALA A 30 -4.91 25.62 2.29
C ALA A 30 -3.81 26.65 2.56
N SER A 31 -3.91 27.82 1.96
CA SER A 31 -3.03 28.94 2.24
C SER A 31 -2.91 29.09 3.75
N SER A 32 -1.73 28.78 4.27
CA SER A 32 -1.32 29.14 5.61
C SER A 32 -1.32 30.66 5.66
N VAL A 33 -2.39 31.25 6.15
CA VAL A 33 -2.42 32.66 6.53
C VAL A 33 -1.36 32.80 7.63
N ALA A 34 -0.33 33.59 7.34
CA ALA A 34 0.76 33.85 8.27
C ALA A 34 0.20 34.39 9.59
N PRO A 35 0.66 33.90 10.76
CA PRO A 35 0.31 34.50 12.03
C PRO A 35 0.90 35.91 12.10
N ALA A 36 0.06 36.90 12.39
CA ALA A 36 0.50 38.26 12.68
C ALA A 36 1.34 38.28 13.97
N PRO A 37 2.33 39.18 14.08
CA PRO A 37 3.14 39.31 15.29
C PRO A 37 2.29 39.81 16.47
N ASP A 38 2.55 39.20 17.62
CA ASP A 38 1.89 39.39 18.90
C ASP A 38 2.48 40.65 19.59
N GLU A 39 1.71 41.73 19.62
CA GLU A 39 1.98 42.90 20.46
C GLU A 39 1.02 42.93 21.65
N GLY A 40 1.59 42.94 22.85
CA GLY A 40 0.99 43.60 24.01
C GLY A 40 0.17 42.71 24.95
N GLN A 41 0.85 42.23 25.99
CA GLN A 41 0.21 41.88 27.25
C GLN A 41 -0.50 43.11 27.84
N GLY A 42 -1.82 43.03 27.98
CA GLY A 42 -2.59 44.08 28.67
C GLY A 42 -4.08 43.79 28.79
N GLY A 43 -4.47 43.10 29.87
CA GLY A 43 -5.70 43.39 30.61
C GLY A 43 -7.06 42.97 30.03
N ALA A 44 -7.97 42.67 30.97
CA ALA A 44 -9.41 42.43 30.83
C ALA A 44 -9.85 41.06 30.29
N SER A 45 -10.36 40.25 31.21
CA SER A 45 -11.23 39.10 30.95
C SER A 45 -12.51 39.58 30.26
N ALA A 46 -12.47 39.67 28.93
CA ALA A 46 -13.63 39.93 28.10
C ALA A 46 -14.42 38.62 27.95
N ALA A 47 -15.71 38.67 28.28
CA ALA A 47 -16.64 37.55 28.13
C ALA A 47 -16.53 36.94 26.72
N LEU A 48 -16.20 35.65 26.66
CA LEU A 48 -16.07 34.91 25.41
C LEU A 48 -17.38 35.06 24.60
N PRO A 49 -17.32 35.49 23.33
CA PRO A 49 -18.52 35.61 22.50
C PRO A 49 -19.20 34.26 22.38
N VAL A 50 -20.46 34.20 22.82
CA VAL A 50 -21.31 33.01 22.68
C VAL A 50 -21.46 32.71 21.19
N ARG A 51 -20.76 31.68 20.72
CA ARG A 51 -20.80 31.26 19.32
C ARG A 51 -22.25 30.87 18.98
N PRO A 52 -22.88 31.49 17.98
CA PRO A 52 -24.24 31.14 17.58
C PRO A 52 -24.33 29.64 17.30
N LYS A 53 -25.29 28.98 17.93
CA LYS A 53 -25.57 27.56 17.74
C LYS A 53 -26.21 27.41 16.36
N VAL A 54 -25.39 27.22 15.33
CA VAL A 54 -25.86 26.92 13.98
C VAL A 54 -26.54 25.56 14.03
N GLU A 55 -27.85 25.53 13.76
CA GLU A 55 -28.58 24.27 13.66
C GLU A 55 -27.98 23.41 12.53
N PRO A 56 -27.74 22.11 12.77
CA PRO A 56 -27.21 21.24 11.75
C PRO A 56 -28.22 21.14 10.61
N GLY A 57 -27.89 21.77 9.47
CA GLY A 57 -28.69 21.69 8.26
C GLY A 57 -28.87 20.23 7.79
N PRO A 58 -29.83 19.98 6.87
CA PRO A 58 -30.17 18.65 6.41
C PRO A 58 -28.91 17.90 5.97
N VAL A 59 -28.68 16.77 6.62
CA VAL A 59 -27.48 15.94 6.45
C VAL A 59 -27.40 15.53 5.00
N SER A 60 -26.56 16.22 4.22
CA SER A 60 -26.35 15.91 2.81
C SER A 60 -25.83 14.49 2.74
N ALA A 61 -26.64 13.56 2.21
CA ALA A 61 -26.32 12.14 2.14
C ALA A 61 -24.86 11.98 1.71
N ARG A 62 -23.99 11.39 2.53
CA ARG A 62 -22.55 11.24 2.23
C ARG A 62 -22.42 10.34 0.98
N PRO A 63 -21.44 10.57 0.08
CA PRO A 63 -21.36 9.72 -1.10
C PRO A 63 -20.98 8.31 -0.66
N ALA A 64 -21.40 7.31 -1.45
CA ALA A 64 -20.98 5.94 -1.24
C ALA A 64 -19.46 5.84 -1.44
N ARG A 65 -18.75 5.16 -0.55
CA ARG A 65 -17.34 4.85 -0.75
C ARG A 65 -17.22 3.94 -1.98
N PRO A 66 -16.28 4.18 -2.90
CA PRO A 66 -15.92 3.23 -3.93
C PRO A 66 -15.47 1.95 -3.26
N PRO A 67 -15.64 0.84 -3.96
CA PRO A 67 -15.23 -0.45 -3.48
C PRO A 67 -13.72 -0.46 -3.20
N GLU A 68 -13.33 -1.11 -2.11
CA GLU A 68 -11.93 -1.39 -1.83
C GLU A 68 -11.44 -2.49 -2.77
N PRO A 69 -10.20 -2.39 -3.30
CA PRO A 69 -9.65 -3.44 -4.13
C PRO A 69 -9.50 -4.73 -3.32
N ARG A 70 -9.84 -5.86 -3.92
CA ARG A 70 -9.79 -7.17 -3.28
C ARG A 70 -8.61 -7.99 -3.81
N PRO A 71 -7.74 -8.54 -2.94
CA PRO A 71 -6.69 -9.43 -3.41
C PRO A 71 -7.29 -10.72 -4.01
N PRO A 72 -6.66 -11.30 -5.04
CA PRO A 72 -7.02 -12.62 -5.54
C PRO A 72 -7.02 -13.67 -4.44
N GLN A 73 -7.99 -14.57 -4.45
CA GLN A 73 -7.99 -15.72 -3.54
C GLN A 73 -7.12 -16.83 -4.13
N LEU A 74 -6.04 -17.19 -3.42
CA LEU A 74 -5.15 -18.30 -3.78
C LEU A 74 -5.79 -19.66 -3.43
N THR A 75 -6.74 -20.10 -4.25
CA THR A 75 -7.35 -21.43 -4.11
C THR A 75 -6.31 -22.52 -4.37
N PRO A 76 -6.45 -23.73 -3.78
CA PRO A 76 -5.56 -24.85 -4.08
C PRO A 76 -5.50 -25.19 -5.57
N GLN A 77 -6.65 -25.09 -6.27
CA GLN A 77 -6.72 -25.31 -7.71
C GLN A 77 -5.90 -24.28 -8.48
N TRP A 78 -6.07 -22.99 -8.19
CA TRP A 78 -5.33 -21.96 -8.92
C TRP A 78 -3.83 -22.02 -8.66
N ARG A 79 -3.41 -22.37 -7.44
CA ARG A 79 -1.99 -22.64 -7.15
C ARG A 79 -1.45 -23.80 -7.98
N ALA A 80 -2.17 -24.91 -8.08
CA ALA A 80 -1.75 -26.05 -8.90
C ALA A 80 -1.60 -25.67 -10.39
N GLU A 81 -2.61 -24.97 -10.94
CA GLU A 81 -2.58 -24.45 -12.31
C GLU A 81 -1.41 -23.48 -12.53
N LEU A 82 -1.13 -22.61 -11.56
CA LEU A 82 -0.04 -21.65 -11.64
C LEU A 82 1.32 -22.36 -11.63
N THR A 83 1.52 -23.31 -10.70
CA THR A 83 2.74 -24.12 -10.61
C THR A 83 3.00 -24.88 -11.90
N GLU A 84 1.97 -25.51 -12.49
CA GLU A 84 2.10 -26.20 -13.77
C GLU A 84 2.48 -25.22 -14.90
N LYS A 85 1.81 -24.06 -14.97
CA LYS A 85 2.04 -23.05 -16.00
C LYS A 85 3.46 -22.48 -16.00
N VAL A 86 4.05 -22.30 -14.82
CA VAL A 86 5.39 -21.71 -14.69
C VAL A 86 6.50 -22.76 -14.60
N ALA A 87 6.16 -24.05 -14.61
CA ALA A 87 7.12 -25.13 -14.59
C ALA A 87 8.08 -25.06 -15.79
N GLY A 88 9.37 -25.11 -15.52
CA GLY A 88 10.42 -25.08 -16.56
C GLY A 88 10.76 -23.68 -17.09
N LEU A 89 10.11 -22.62 -16.62
CA LEU A 89 10.57 -21.26 -16.89
C LEU A 89 11.88 -20.99 -16.13
N ALA A 90 12.72 -20.09 -16.66
CA ALA A 90 13.97 -19.71 -16.02
C ALA A 90 13.77 -18.97 -14.68
N ARG A 91 12.60 -18.33 -14.51
CA ARG A 91 12.23 -17.46 -13.38
C ARG A 91 10.78 -17.77 -12.96
N PRO A 92 10.51 -18.97 -12.43
CA PRO A 92 9.15 -19.43 -12.14
C PRO A 92 8.46 -18.55 -11.08
N GLY A 93 9.19 -18.05 -10.08
CA GLY A 93 8.65 -17.17 -9.04
C GLY A 93 8.19 -15.83 -9.60
N GLU A 94 9.02 -15.17 -10.39
CA GLU A 94 8.68 -13.90 -11.07
C GLU A 94 7.50 -14.06 -12.04
N ALA A 95 7.44 -15.20 -12.75
CA ALA A 95 6.30 -15.52 -13.62
C ALA A 95 5.01 -15.76 -12.84
N ALA A 96 5.08 -16.50 -11.72
CA ALA A 96 3.94 -16.76 -10.84
C ALA A 96 3.42 -15.47 -10.21
N PHE A 97 4.34 -14.64 -9.72
CA PHE A 97 4.05 -13.32 -9.16
C PHE A 97 3.40 -12.38 -10.18
N THR A 98 3.89 -12.39 -11.43
CA THR A 98 3.29 -11.62 -12.52
C THR A 98 1.85 -12.06 -12.78
N ALA A 99 1.58 -13.36 -12.85
CA ALA A 99 0.22 -13.87 -13.02
C ALA A 99 -0.70 -13.52 -11.85
N TYR A 100 -0.18 -13.51 -10.61
CA TYR A 100 -0.92 -13.05 -9.43
C TYR A 100 -1.27 -11.56 -9.53
N ALA A 101 -0.31 -10.70 -9.88
CA ALA A 101 -0.52 -9.27 -10.06
C ALA A 101 -1.51 -8.98 -11.21
N ASP A 102 -1.44 -9.74 -12.29
CA ASP A 102 -2.39 -9.63 -13.40
C ASP A 102 -3.80 -10.00 -12.97
N ARG A 103 -3.94 -11.10 -12.23
CA ARG A 103 -5.23 -11.52 -11.68
C ARG A 103 -5.80 -10.47 -10.73
N PHE A 104 -4.96 -9.82 -9.92
CA PHE A 104 -5.38 -8.72 -9.06
C PHE A 104 -6.02 -7.60 -9.88
N VAL A 105 -5.44 -7.22 -11.00
CA VAL A 105 -6.01 -6.17 -11.86
C VAL A 105 -7.30 -6.64 -12.53
N ASP A 106 -7.36 -7.89 -12.96
CA ASP A 106 -8.56 -8.46 -13.60
C ASP A 106 -9.76 -8.50 -12.64
N ASP A 107 -9.54 -8.97 -11.41
CA ASP A 107 -10.58 -9.02 -10.36
C ASP A 107 -11.02 -7.62 -9.90
N ASN A 108 -10.24 -6.58 -10.23
CA ASN A 108 -10.47 -5.17 -9.89
C ASN A 108 -10.53 -4.25 -11.12
N LEU A 109 -10.95 -4.77 -12.29
CA LEU A 109 -10.82 -4.07 -13.57
C LEU A 109 -11.48 -2.69 -13.59
N ALA A 110 -12.69 -2.55 -13.04
CA ALA A 110 -13.39 -1.26 -13.00
C ALA A 110 -12.63 -0.18 -12.22
N LEU A 111 -11.91 -0.57 -11.15
CA LEU A 111 -11.05 0.34 -10.40
C LEU A 111 -9.81 0.72 -11.22
N ALA A 112 -9.21 -0.25 -11.91
CA ALA A 112 -8.05 -0.01 -12.77
C ALA A 112 -8.39 0.93 -13.94
N GLU A 113 -9.55 0.78 -14.58
CA GLU A 113 -10.05 1.68 -15.62
C GLU A 113 -10.33 3.09 -15.10
N GLU A 114 -10.94 3.20 -13.92
CA GLU A 114 -11.16 4.51 -13.29
C GLU A 114 -9.84 5.19 -12.95
N GLN A 115 -8.87 4.46 -12.40
CA GLN A 115 -7.55 4.98 -12.09
C GLN A 115 -6.81 5.40 -13.37
N ALA A 116 -6.75 4.53 -14.39
CA ALA A 116 -6.15 4.80 -15.68
C ALA A 116 -6.69 6.12 -16.28
N ARG A 117 -8.02 6.25 -16.33
CA ARG A 117 -8.70 7.47 -16.79
C ARG A 117 -8.41 8.69 -15.91
N ALA A 118 -8.33 8.53 -14.59
CA ALA A 118 -8.08 9.63 -13.66
C ALA A 118 -6.63 10.15 -13.71
N GLU A 119 -5.69 9.26 -14.03
CA GLU A 119 -4.25 9.55 -14.06
C GLU A 119 -3.71 9.78 -15.47
N GLY A 120 -4.53 9.60 -16.51
CA GLY A 120 -4.10 9.76 -17.90
C GLY A 120 -3.15 8.64 -18.35
N LEU A 121 -3.37 7.43 -17.83
CA LEU A 121 -2.62 6.21 -18.13
C LEU A 121 -3.51 5.21 -18.87
N SER A 122 -2.90 4.20 -19.50
CA SER A 122 -3.58 3.02 -20.01
C SER A 122 -3.77 1.97 -18.91
N VAL A 123 -4.75 1.07 -19.06
CA VAL A 123 -4.92 -0.07 -18.13
C VAL A 123 -3.69 -0.97 -18.09
N PRO A 124 -3.02 -1.28 -19.22
CA PRO A 124 -1.71 -1.95 -19.21
C PRO A 124 -0.64 -1.25 -18.35
N GLU A 125 -0.53 0.08 -18.42
CA GLU A 125 0.39 0.84 -17.57
C GLU A 125 0.03 0.69 -16.08
N VAL A 126 -1.26 0.81 -15.73
CA VAL A 126 -1.73 0.59 -14.35
C VAL A 126 -1.41 -0.83 -13.87
N ARG A 127 -1.51 -1.84 -14.74
CA ARG A 127 -1.15 -3.22 -14.42
C ARG A 127 0.33 -3.39 -14.10
N ALA A 128 1.21 -2.82 -14.91
CA ALA A 128 2.65 -2.84 -14.63
C ALA A 128 3.00 -2.12 -13.32
N LEU A 129 2.36 -0.98 -13.05
CA LEU A 129 2.55 -0.25 -11.80
C LEU A 129 2.02 -1.01 -10.59
N THR A 130 0.92 -1.74 -10.75
CA THR A 130 0.36 -2.62 -9.72
C THR A 130 1.34 -3.74 -9.39
N ARG A 131 1.91 -4.39 -10.41
CA ARG A 131 2.96 -5.41 -10.24
C ARG A 131 4.16 -4.85 -9.49
N MET A 132 4.69 -3.70 -9.91
CA MET A 132 5.82 -3.05 -9.22
C MET A 132 5.48 -2.70 -7.75
N GLY A 133 4.28 -2.19 -7.50
CA GLY A 133 3.81 -1.89 -6.14
C GLY A 133 3.73 -3.12 -5.24
N LEU A 134 3.16 -4.22 -5.74
CA LEU A 134 3.10 -5.50 -5.02
C LEU A 134 4.51 -6.08 -4.79
N MET A 135 5.42 -5.92 -5.75
CA MET A 135 6.80 -6.39 -5.63
C MET A 135 7.51 -5.65 -4.49
N VAL A 136 7.42 -4.32 -4.47
CA VAL A 136 7.96 -3.48 -3.40
C VAL A 136 7.38 -3.87 -2.03
N MET A 137 6.09 -4.17 -1.94
CA MET A 137 5.48 -4.66 -0.70
C MET A 137 6.05 -6.01 -0.27
N THR A 138 6.27 -6.93 -1.21
CA THR A 138 6.85 -8.26 -0.94
C THR A 138 8.27 -8.12 -0.39
N THR A 139 9.09 -7.28 -0.99
CA THR A 139 10.45 -6.98 -0.52
C THR A 139 10.52 -6.23 0.81
N GLN A 140 9.40 -5.68 1.30
CA GLN A 140 9.33 -5.05 2.62
C GLN A 140 8.98 -6.02 3.75
N ARG A 141 8.70 -7.29 3.43
CA ARG A 141 8.47 -8.36 4.40
C ARG A 141 9.83 -8.83 4.93
N MET A 142 10.47 -8.03 5.80
CA MET A 142 11.86 -8.26 6.25
C MET A 142 12.11 -9.67 6.78
N GLN A 143 11.14 -10.25 7.49
CA GLN A 143 11.23 -11.62 8.00
C GLN A 143 11.46 -12.66 6.88
N GLU A 144 10.74 -12.53 5.76
CA GLU A 144 10.89 -13.41 4.60
C GLU A 144 12.20 -13.14 3.85
N VAL A 145 12.60 -11.87 3.77
CA VAL A 145 13.89 -11.48 3.18
C VAL A 145 15.05 -12.12 3.96
N GLU A 146 15.02 -12.03 5.29
CA GLU A 146 16.03 -12.61 6.18
C GLU A 146 16.03 -14.14 6.15
N GLU A 147 14.84 -14.77 6.09
CA GLU A 147 14.68 -16.21 5.94
C GLU A 147 15.36 -16.72 4.66
N ILE A 148 15.12 -16.06 3.52
CA ILE A 148 15.72 -16.41 2.23
C ILE A 148 17.22 -16.14 2.19
N LEU A 149 17.67 -15.06 2.86
CA LEU A 149 19.10 -14.77 2.98
C LEU A 149 19.82 -15.72 3.94
N GLY A 150 19.10 -16.40 4.83
CA GLY A 150 19.66 -17.22 5.91
C GLY A 150 20.41 -16.41 6.96
N ARG A 151 20.13 -15.10 7.07
CA ARG A 151 20.75 -14.18 8.04
C ARG A 151 19.90 -12.95 8.27
N ASP A 152 20.01 -12.40 9.48
CA ASP A 152 19.41 -11.11 9.82
C ASP A 152 20.01 -10.00 8.95
N LEU A 153 19.16 -9.04 8.59
CA LEU A 153 19.57 -7.85 7.87
C LEU A 153 19.91 -6.75 8.90
N PRO A 154 21.13 -6.21 8.87
CA PRO A 154 21.48 -5.11 9.77
C PRO A 154 20.51 -3.92 9.66
N PRO A 155 20.16 -3.23 10.77
CA PRO A 155 19.21 -2.12 10.76
C PRO A 155 19.54 -0.99 9.78
N GLU A 156 20.82 -0.73 9.53
CA GLU A 156 21.25 0.27 8.55
C GLU A 156 20.83 -0.09 7.11
N LYS A 157 20.77 -1.39 6.80
CA LYS A 157 20.32 -1.87 5.50
C LYS A 157 18.80 -1.82 5.39
N GLU A 158 18.06 -2.11 6.46
CA GLU A 158 16.61 -1.92 6.49
C GLU A 158 16.24 -0.45 6.24
N GLU A 159 16.92 0.47 6.92
CA GLU A 159 16.73 1.91 6.73
C GLU A 159 17.08 2.33 5.28
N ALA A 160 18.18 1.82 4.74
CA ALA A 160 18.59 2.07 3.35
C ALA A 160 17.55 1.56 2.33
N LEU A 161 16.97 0.37 2.55
CA LEU A 161 15.88 -0.16 1.73
C LEU A 161 14.63 0.73 1.82
N GLY A 162 14.30 1.23 3.02
CA GLY A 162 13.22 2.20 3.21
C GLY A 162 13.43 3.49 2.42
N LYS A 163 14.66 4.04 2.44
CA LYS A 163 15.05 5.23 1.66
C LYS A 163 14.98 4.98 0.16
N LEU A 164 15.49 3.85 -0.32
CA LEU A 164 15.44 3.45 -1.73
C LEU A 164 14.01 3.50 -2.27
N VAL A 165 13.04 2.92 -1.54
CA VAL A 165 11.62 2.94 -1.95
C VAL A 165 11.09 4.37 -2.05
N GLN A 166 11.41 5.23 -1.09
CA GLN A 166 10.96 6.62 -1.09
C GLN A 166 11.54 7.42 -2.26
N GLU A 167 12.84 7.26 -2.51
CA GLU A 167 13.56 7.96 -3.58
C GLU A 167 13.04 7.53 -4.97
N VAL A 168 13.04 6.23 -5.25
CA VAL A 168 12.58 5.72 -6.57
C VAL A 168 11.12 6.12 -6.82
N ASN A 169 10.25 6.01 -5.82
CA ASN A 169 8.85 6.39 -5.94
C ASN A 169 8.65 7.91 -6.13
N GLY A 170 9.42 8.74 -5.41
CA GLY A 170 9.37 10.19 -5.51
C GLY A 170 9.79 10.69 -6.90
N ASP A 171 10.92 10.17 -7.40
CA ASP A 171 11.45 10.45 -8.74
C ASP A 171 10.46 10.00 -9.81
N PHE A 172 9.99 8.74 -9.73
CA PHE A 172 9.06 8.16 -10.68
C PHE A 172 7.77 8.97 -10.79
N LYS A 173 7.12 9.30 -9.66
CA LYS A 173 5.88 10.10 -9.64
C LYS A 173 6.06 11.48 -10.26
N THR A 174 7.19 12.12 -10.01
CA THR A 174 7.47 13.46 -10.53
C THR A 174 7.61 13.41 -12.05
N ARG A 175 8.40 12.44 -12.56
CA ARG A 175 8.60 12.25 -13.99
C ARG A 175 7.34 11.79 -14.71
N MET A 176 6.62 10.81 -14.18
CA MET A 176 5.40 10.27 -14.79
C MET A 176 4.30 11.35 -14.90
N ARG A 177 4.08 12.15 -13.85
CA ARG A 177 3.16 13.28 -13.92
C ARG A 177 3.57 14.31 -14.97
N GLY A 178 4.87 14.54 -15.13
CA GLY A 178 5.41 15.39 -16.19
C GLY A 178 5.08 14.87 -17.58
N LEU A 179 5.35 13.58 -17.82
CA LEU A 179 5.06 12.91 -19.10
C LEU A 179 3.57 12.96 -19.45
N VAL A 180 2.69 12.60 -18.51
CA VAL A 180 1.23 12.68 -18.70
C VAL A 180 0.78 14.12 -18.96
N LYS A 181 1.25 15.09 -18.16
CA LYS A 181 0.88 16.51 -18.32
C LYS A 181 1.28 17.06 -19.69
N ASN A 182 2.41 16.62 -20.22
CA ASN A 182 2.93 17.06 -21.51
C ASN A 182 2.38 16.25 -22.69
N GLY A 183 1.51 15.25 -22.44
CA GLY A 183 0.96 14.39 -23.49
C GLY A 183 2.02 13.51 -24.16
N ALA A 184 3.06 13.13 -23.42
CA ALA A 184 4.13 12.26 -23.94
C ALA A 184 3.54 10.92 -24.45
N PRO A 185 4.11 10.32 -25.51
CA PRO A 185 3.65 9.05 -26.04
C PRO A 185 3.76 7.94 -24.99
N GLU A 186 2.95 6.89 -25.16
CA GLU A 186 2.92 5.74 -24.24
C GLU A 186 4.27 5.01 -24.17
N SER A 187 5.05 4.98 -25.26
CA SER A 187 6.39 4.39 -25.27
C SER A 187 7.34 5.05 -24.26
N GLU A 188 7.36 6.37 -24.15
CA GLU A 188 8.21 7.09 -23.19
C GLU A 188 7.78 6.81 -21.74
N ARG A 189 6.47 6.63 -21.50
CA ARG A 189 5.96 6.26 -20.18
C ARG A 189 6.34 4.82 -19.83
N TRP A 190 6.29 3.89 -20.78
CA TRP A 190 6.78 2.52 -20.60
C TRP A 190 8.28 2.43 -20.34
N GLU A 191 9.09 3.25 -21.02
CA GLU A 191 10.53 3.37 -20.74
C GLU A 191 10.75 3.83 -19.30
N LEU A 192 10.00 4.83 -18.83
CA LEU A 192 10.09 5.30 -17.45
C LEU A 192 9.69 4.21 -16.43
N ILE A 193 8.62 3.46 -16.70
CA ILE A 193 8.16 2.36 -15.83
C ILE A 193 9.25 1.29 -15.74
N SER A 194 9.80 0.87 -16.88
CA SER A 194 10.83 -0.16 -16.96
C SER A 194 12.13 0.27 -16.28
N ALA A 195 12.53 1.53 -16.48
CA ALA A 195 13.72 2.09 -15.84
C ALA A 195 13.56 2.21 -14.32
N ALA A 196 12.37 2.55 -13.83
CA ALA A 196 12.09 2.61 -12.40
C ALA A 196 12.12 1.22 -11.75
N ASP A 197 11.51 0.22 -12.40
CA ASP A 197 11.55 -1.18 -11.96
C ASP A 197 12.99 -1.71 -11.88
N ALA A 198 13.77 -1.52 -12.96
CA ALA A 198 15.17 -1.94 -13.01
C ALA A 198 16.02 -1.26 -11.92
N ARG A 199 15.89 0.07 -11.76
CA ARG A 199 16.60 0.82 -10.72
C ARG A 199 16.24 0.34 -9.32
N TYR A 200 14.96 0.03 -9.07
CA TYR A 200 14.52 -0.51 -7.79
C TYR A 200 15.17 -1.87 -7.50
N ARG A 201 15.08 -2.81 -8.45
CA ARG A 201 15.65 -4.16 -8.31
C ARG A 201 17.17 -4.11 -8.10
N GLU A 202 17.87 -3.30 -8.89
CA GLU A 202 19.31 -3.09 -8.74
C GLU A 202 19.67 -2.58 -7.34
N GLY A 203 19.01 -1.50 -6.89
CA GLY A 203 19.25 -0.94 -5.55
C GLY A 203 18.90 -1.92 -4.44
N PHE A 204 17.84 -2.72 -4.60
CA PHE A 204 17.45 -3.75 -3.66
C PHE A 204 18.53 -4.85 -3.56
N PHE A 205 19.05 -5.36 -4.69
CA PHE A 205 20.12 -6.36 -4.70
C PHE A 205 21.41 -5.83 -4.08
N GLN A 206 21.82 -4.62 -4.44
CA GLN A 206 23.02 -3.99 -3.89
C GLN A 206 22.92 -3.81 -2.37
N THR A 207 21.75 -3.40 -1.87
CA THR A 207 21.55 -3.13 -0.44
C THR A 207 21.42 -4.43 0.37
N SER A 208 20.51 -5.31 -0.03
CA SER A 208 20.22 -6.56 0.69
C SER A 208 21.35 -7.59 0.57
N GLY A 209 22.03 -7.60 -0.58
CA GLY A 209 22.95 -8.67 -1.00
C GLY A 209 22.23 -9.91 -1.55
N MET A 210 20.93 -9.81 -1.85
CA MET A 210 20.13 -10.89 -2.43
C MET A 210 20.50 -11.10 -3.91
N THR A 211 20.64 -12.35 -4.33
CA THR A 211 20.84 -12.69 -5.75
C THR A 211 19.52 -12.66 -6.53
N PRO A 212 19.57 -12.62 -7.87
CA PRO A 212 18.35 -12.79 -8.66
C PRO A 212 17.59 -14.06 -8.27
N ASP A 213 18.24 -15.21 -8.10
CA ASP A 213 17.53 -16.48 -7.81
C ASP A 213 16.81 -16.44 -6.45
N GLN A 214 17.47 -15.92 -5.41
CA GLN A 214 16.83 -15.68 -4.12
C GLN A 214 15.64 -14.71 -4.21
N PHE A 215 15.73 -13.72 -5.09
CA PHE A 215 14.61 -12.83 -5.36
C PHE A 215 13.47 -13.52 -6.09
N ASP A 216 13.77 -14.49 -6.96
CA ASP A 216 12.73 -15.34 -7.57
C ASP A 216 12.01 -16.15 -6.50
N ASP A 217 12.76 -16.76 -5.59
CA ASP A 217 12.21 -17.51 -4.45
C ASP A 217 11.35 -16.63 -3.55
N LEU A 218 11.78 -15.38 -3.32
CA LEU A 218 11.00 -14.39 -2.56
C LEU A 218 9.67 -14.06 -3.24
N LEU A 219 9.68 -13.89 -4.56
CA LEU A 219 8.46 -13.64 -5.33
C LEU A 219 7.56 -14.88 -5.45
N ALA A 220 8.15 -16.08 -5.46
CA ALA A 220 7.42 -17.33 -5.44
C ALA A 220 6.61 -17.46 -4.15
N GLY A 221 7.24 -17.25 -2.98
CA GLY A 221 6.60 -17.28 -1.67
C GLY A 221 5.52 -18.36 -1.52
N ASP A 222 4.35 -17.98 -1.01
CA ASP A 222 3.19 -18.87 -0.87
C ASP A 222 2.47 -19.20 -2.20
N LEU A 223 2.85 -18.57 -3.32
CA LEU A 223 2.22 -18.83 -4.62
C LEU A 223 2.57 -20.24 -5.12
N LEU A 224 3.79 -20.69 -4.86
CA LEU A 224 4.34 -21.95 -5.40
C LEU A 224 4.60 -23.03 -4.33
N LEU A 225 4.55 -22.70 -3.04
CA LEU A 225 4.82 -23.69 -1.97
C LEU A 225 3.65 -24.69 -1.79
N PRO A 226 3.90 -26.02 -1.89
CA PRO A 226 2.93 -27.03 -1.55
C PRO A 226 2.68 -27.03 -0.04
N GLY A 227 1.44 -26.82 0.39
CA GLY A 227 1.05 -26.94 1.80
C GLY A 227 1.07 -25.66 2.62
N SER A 228 1.43 -24.50 2.05
CA SER A 228 1.13 -23.21 2.72
C SER A 228 -0.38 -23.10 2.94
N PRO A 229 -0.86 -22.95 4.19
CA PRO A 229 -2.27 -22.78 4.46
C PRO A 229 -2.74 -21.51 3.76
N PRO A 230 -3.91 -21.52 3.07
CA PRO A 230 -4.42 -20.29 2.47
C PRO A 230 -4.58 -19.25 3.58
N ALA A 231 -4.23 -17.99 3.29
CA ALA A 231 -4.16 -16.86 4.25
C ALA A 231 -5.48 -16.50 4.96
N GLY A 232 -6.50 -17.37 4.94
CA GLY A 232 -7.75 -17.29 5.69
C GLY A 232 -8.14 -18.57 6.44
N ALA A 233 -7.32 -19.62 6.49
CA ALA A 233 -7.63 -20.88 7.17
C ALA A 233 -7.22 -20.92 8.67
N ALA A 234 -6.94 -19.76 9.27
CA ALA A 234 -6.75 -19.67 10.71
C ALA A 234 -8.12 -19.53 11.41
N GLY A 235 -8.73 -20.66 11.79
CA GLY A 235 -9.80 -20.63 12.80
C GLY A 235 -10.90 -21.67 12.70
N GLU A 236 -10.58 -22.96 12.61
CA GLU A 236 -11.41 -23.96 13.29
C GLU A 236 -10.53 -24.55 14.39
N ALA A 237 -10.78 -24.08 15.62
CA ALA A 237 -10.03 -24.47 16.79
C ALA A 237 -10.26 -25.96 17.06
N THR A 238 -9.33 -26.81 16.63
CA THR A 238 -9.23 -28.17 17.17
C THR A 238 -8.92 -28.08 18.65
N ASP A 239 -9.91 -28.46 19.46
CA ASP A 239 -9.83 -28.65 20.90
C ASP A 239 -8.65 -29.57 21.25
N PRO A 240 -7.67 -29.14 22.06
CA PRO A 240 -6.60 -30.03 22.51
C PRO A 240 -7.11 -30.86 23.69
N ALA A 241 -7.94 -31.87 23.41
CA ALA A 241 -8.32 -32.87 24.39
C ALA A 241 -7.61 -34.21 24.10
N SER A 242 -6.69 -34.54 25.01
CA SER A 242 -6.38 -35.92 25.44
C SER A 242 -5.50 -36.78 24.51
N GLY A 243 -4.18 -36.82 24.80
CA GLY A 243 -3.29 -37.84 24.23
C GLY A 243 -1.90 -37.85 24.87
N THR A 244 -1.59 -38.94 25.55
CA THR A 244 -0.46 -39.29 26.42
C THR A 244 0.96 -38.94 25.91
N PRO A 245 1.90 -38.52 26.79
CA PRO A 245 3.27 -38.20 26.38
C PRO A 245 4.10 -39.46 26.09
N SER A 246 4.45 -39.67 24.82
CA SER A 246 5.51 -40.61 24.42
C SER A 246 6.88 -39.93 24.54
N ARG A 247 7.78 -40.54 25.34
CA ARG A 247 9.17 -40.11 25.49
C ARG A 247 10.00 -40.60 24.30
N CYS A 248 10.51 -39.68 23.49
CA CYS A 248 11.75 -39.87 22.74
C CYS A 248 12.73 -38.73 23.08
N PRO A 249 14.02 -39.04 23.35
CA PRO A 249 15.04 -38.03 23.55
C PRO A 249 15.66 -37.66 22.20
N HIS A 250 15.81 -36.36 21.90
CA HIS A 250 16.96 -35.72 21.25
C HIS A 250 16.60 -34.30 20.78
N GLY A 251 17.50 -33.34 21.05
CA GLY A 251 17.70 -32.13 20.25
C GLY A 251 16.65 -31.00 20.35
N ARG A 252 16.87 -30.06 21.27
CA ARG A 252 16.09 -28.82 21.42
C ARG A 252 16.31 -27.84 20.25
N ALA A 253 15.22 -27.38 19.64
CA ALA A 253 15.08 -26.03 19.13
C ALA A 253 13.79 -25.42 19.72
N ARG A 254 13.92 -24.31 20.45
CA ARG A 254 12.80 -23.65 21.14
C ARG A 254 11.98 -22.86 20.13
N ILE A 255 10.78 -23.35 19.82
CA ILE A 255 9.71 -22.53 19.25
C ILE A 255 9.06 -21.76 20.40
N ARG A 256 9.07 -20.43 20.34
CA ARG A 256 8.29 -19.57 21.25
C ARG A 256 6.93 -19.33 20.63
N SER A 257 5.90 -19.90 21.24
CA SER A 257 4.49 -19.65 20.94
C SER A 257 4.08 -18.26 21.45
N ALA A 258 3.46 -17.44 20.59
CA ALA A 258 2.86 -16.17 20.97
C ALA A 258 1.37 -16.35 21.28
N THR A 259 0.96 -15.93 22.48
CA THR A 259 -0.41 -15.93 22.98
C THR A 259 -1.28 -14.83 22.37
N ALA A 260 -2.55 -15.16 22.18
CA ALA A 260 -3.64 -14.32 21.68
C ALA A 260 -3.81 -13.00 22.43
N ASN A 261 -4.19 -11.93 21.71
CA ASN A 261 -4.75 -10.72 22.31
C ASN A 261 -5.96 -10.21 21.53
N ARG A 262 -7.09 -10.07 22.23
CA ARG A 262 -8.39 -9.63 21.71
C ARG A 262 -8.48 -8.10 21.73
N GLY A 263 -8.87 -7.56 20.58
CA GLY A 263 -9.94 -6.56 20.44
C GLY A 263 -9.73 -5.15 20.98
N LYS A 264 -9.48 -4.20 20.07
CA LYS A 264 -10.21 -2.92 20.00
C LYS A 264 -10.11 -2.32 18.59
N SER A 265 -11.28 -2.22 17.99
CA SER A 265 -11.64 -1.75 16.64
C SER A 265 -11.33 -0.27 16.40
N CYS A 266 -10.78 0.06 15.21
CA CYS A 266 -10.77 1.43 14.68
C CYS A 266 -11.06 1.42 13.17
N GLY A 267 -12.20 2.02 12.81
CA GLY A 267 -12.82 1.95 11.50
C GLY A 267 -12.21 2.88 10.46
N TRP A 268 -11.99 2.36 9.25
CA TRP A 268 -11.58 3.13 8.08
C TRP A 268 -12.29 2.69 6.81
N ALA A 269 -13.54 2.31 6.90
CA ALA A 269 -14.27 2.01 5.69
C ALA A 269 -14.61 3.31 4.86
N LEU A 270 -14.10 4.54 5.07
CA LEU A 270 -14.78 5.79 4.61
C LEU A 270 -14.36 6.58 3.36
N ALA A 271 -13.38 6.18 2.56
CA ALA A 271 -12.59 7.22 1.89
C ALA A 271 -12.88 7.58 0.44
N GLY A 272 -13.17 6.66 -0.49
CA GLY A 272 -13.08 7.09 -1.91
C GLY A 272 -14.31 7.81 -2.48
N ALA A 273 -15.34 8.06 -1.67
CA ALA A 273 -16.64 8.56 -2.12
C ALA A 273 -16.62 10.00 -2.67
N GLN A 274 -15.57 10.76 -2.35
CA GLN A 274 -15.60 12.21 -2.37
C GLN A 274 -15.08 12.82 -3.70
N LEU A 275 -14.42 12.05 -4.57
CA LEU A 275 -13.83 12.60 -5.80
C LEU A 275 -14.86 12.85 -6.92
N VAL A 276 -15.91 12.03 -7.01
CA VAL A 276 -17.01 12.23 -7.97
C VAL A 276 -17.86 13.47 -7.61
N ARG A 277 -17.89 13.88 -6.33
CA ARG A 277 -18.66 15.05 -5.88
C ARG A 277 -18.03 16.39 -6.21
N ARG A 278 -16.71 16.52 -6.13
CA ARG A 278 -16.05 17.81 -6.39
C ARG A 278 -15.99 18.15 -7.87
N ARG A 279 -15.94 17.14 -8.75
CA ARG A 279 -16.04 17.36 -10.21
C ARG A 279 -17.47 17.72 -10.65
N ALA A 280 -18.51 17.14 -10.03
CA ALA A 280 -19.91 17.51 -10.31
C ALA A 280 -20.31 18.90 -9.77
N ALA A 281 -19.72 19.37 -8.66
CA ALA A 281 -19.92 20.72 -8.14
C ALA A 281 -19.16 21.78 -8.96
N PHE A 282 -17.95 21.45 -9.43
CA PHE A 282 -17.18 22.33 -10.31
C PHE A 282 -17.85 22.50 -11.69
N PHE A 283 -18.36 21.42 -12.28
CA PHE A 283 -19.11 21.51 -13.55
C PHE A 283 -20.48 22.21 -13.41
N ARG A 284 -21.18 22.07 -12.27
CA ARG A 284 -22.41 22.86 -12.01
C ARG A 284 -22.13 24.34 -11.78
N GLY A 285 -21.03 24.70 -11.12
CA GLY A 285 -20.59 26.09 -10.96
C GLY A 285 -20.22 26.76 -12.28
N CYS A 286 -19.49 26.06 -13.15
CA CYS A 286 -19.14 26.57 -14.48
C CYS A 286 -20.36 26.73 -15.41
N HIS A 287 -21.39 25.89 -15.28
CA HIS A 287 -22.61 26.02 -16.09
C HIS A 287 -23.51 27.19 -15.64
N LEU A 288 -23.52 27.53 -14.34
CA LEU A 288 -24.25 28.69 -13.81
C LEU A 288 -23.57 30.02 -14.18
N ALA A 289 -22.23 30.08 -14.09
CA ALA A 289 -21.45 31.26 -14.48
C ALA A 289 -21.58 31.58 -15.98
N ARG A 290 -21.67 30.55 -16.84
CA ARG A 290 -21.89 30.72 -18.28
C ARG A 290 -23.31 31.19 -18.63
N ARG A 291 -24.32 30.89 -17.79
CA ARG A 291 -25.70 31.38 -17.98
C ARG A 291 -25.87 32.84 -17.56
N MET A 292 -25.13 33.31 -16.56
CA MET A 292 -25.18 34.72 -16.13
C MET A 292 -24.50 35.67 -17.12
N LEU A 293 -23.52 35.19 -17.88
CA LEU A 293 -22.82 36.00 -18.90
C LEU A 293 -23.56 36.09 -20.25
N CYS A 294 -24.63 35.33 -20.47
CA CYS A 294 -25.36 35.30 -21.75
C CYS A 294 -26.78 35.92 -21.69
N HIS A 295 -27.17 36.53 -20.57
CA HIS A 295 -28.47 37.24 -20.41
C HIS A 295 -28.29 38.71 -20.01
N GLY A 296 -27.10 39.26 -20.22
CA GLY A 296 -26.78 40.68 -20.01
C GLY A 296 -26.31 41.39 -21.26
N ALA A 297 -26.92 41.07 -22.42
CA ALA A 297 -26.79 41.80 -23.67
C ALA A 297 -28.15 41.83 -24.36
#